data_AF-A0AA39J350-F1
#
_entry.id   AF-A0AA39J350-F1
#
_cell.length_a   1.000
_cell.length_b   1.000
_cell.length_c   1.000
_cell.angle_alpha   90.00
_cell.angle_beta   90.00
_cell.angle_gamma   90.00
#
_symmetry.space_group_name_H-M   'P 1'
#
loop_
_entity.id
_entity.type
_entity.pdbx_description
1 polymer ?
#
loop_
_entity_poly.entity_id
_entity_poly.type
_entity_poly.pdbx_seq_one_letter_code
_entity_poly.pdbx_strand_id
1 'polypeptide(L)'
;MYLNDINYYGVKLYSSSLSVQGRSAALTVLDGPFWMYDLLHEEIIRAVESAPYLEGSDDKLVQISEDTVVKLGYDWDSTASEALAMELVRKKTRIAVPRMRRAIRHHHPEGNGLIVMDLVPNSKQLRVAWPSLSVLGKLKVVLTMRLYLCQLRRVQHSSSNNTPGPPGPTPLPCNGLQFGYDATGPFPTISALETYFRKEHNAAEDRASRGWTPPNCKPLDASAFASLIFTHNDLNMRNLLLDNHHMLWVVDWGWSGFYPPWFEYLGMRYAAQKDKNPESWQKCIRYMAEPAFEVEEWMKRIGYDFTDFRLPP
;
A
#
# COMPACT_ATOMS: atom_id res chain seq x y z
N MET A 1 -32.28 35.48 50.29
CA MET A 1 -32.04 34.07 50.68
C MET A 1 -30.77 33.63 49.98
N TYR A 2 -29.89 32.89 50.68
CA TYR A 2 -28.53 32.44 50.31
C TYR A 2 -28.22 32.38 48.79
N LEU A 3 -27.18 33.05 48.24
CA LEU A 3 -25.73 33.05 48.51
C LEU A 3 -24.99 31.74 48.15
N ASN A 4 -23.86 31.94 47.44
CA ASN A 4 -22.70 31.05 47.27
C ASN A 4 -22.89 29.80 46.38
N ASP A 5 -21.92 29.30 45.59
CA ASP A 5 -20.53 29.72 45.27
C ASP A 5 -20.12 29.02 43.93
N ILE A 6 -19.01 29.29 43.21
CA ILE A 6 -17.80 30.08 43.51
C ILE A 6 -17.23 30.80 42.26
N ASN A 7 -16.13 31.53 42.48
CA ASN A 7 -15.37 32.42 41.60
C ASN A 7 -14.38 31.80 40.57
N TYR A 8 -14.18 32.57 39.49
CA TYR A 8 -12.93 32.90 38.77
C TYR A 8 -11.62 32.13 39.08
N TYR A 9 -10.97 31.67 38.00
CA TYR A 9 -9.56 32.01 37.73
C TYR A 9 -9.38 32.40 36.26
N GLY A 10 -8.93 33.63 36.01
CA GLY A 10 -8.53 34.08 34.68
C GLY A 10 -7.05 33.77 34.42
N VAL A 11 -6.71 33.37 33.21
CA VAL A 11 -5.32 33.27 32.75
C VAL A 11 -5.09 34.30 31.64
N LYS A 12 -4.05 35.11 31.83
CA LYS A 12 -3.68 36.21 30.94
C LYS A 12 -3.27 35.68 29.56
N LEU A 13 -3.85 36.24 28.50
CA LEU A 13 -3.26 36.20 27.17
C LEU A 13 -1.96 37.01 27.18
N TYR A 14 -0.82 36.33 27.28
CA TYR A 14 0.47 36.95 27.01
C TYR A 14 0.67 37.03 25.50
N SER A 15 0.28 38.17 24.94
CA SER A 15 0.79 38.62 23.64
C SER A 15 2.29 38.89 23.78
N SER A 16 3.12 37.98 23.28
CA SER A 16 4.53 38.24 23.02
C SER A 16 4.72 38.48 21.53
N SER A 17 4.67 39.74 21.12
CA SER A 17 5.09 40.17 19.79
C SER A 17 6.59 39.90 19.60
N LEU A 18 6.92 38.93 18.75
CA LEU A 18 8.27 38.75 18.21
C LEU A 18 8.21 38.77 16.69
N SER A 19 8.49 39.93 16.13
CA SER A 19 8.81 40.09 14.72
C SER A 19 10.24 39.60 14.42
N VAL A 20 10.46 39.20 13.17
CA VAL A 20 11.76 38.99 12.48
C VAL A 20 12.27 37.53 12.41
N GLN A 21 12.29 37.05 11.15
CA GLN A 21 13.13 35.99 10.57
C GLN A 21 12.92 34.51 10.99
N GLY A 22 12.16 33.80 10.14
CA GLY A 22 12.64 32.60 9.46
C GLY A 22 13.02 31.38 10.31
N ARG A 23 12.01 30.59 10.70
CA ARG A 23 12.11 29.13 10.96
C ARG A 23 10.72 28.51 10.82
N SER A 24 10.66 27.32 10.21
CA SER A 24 9.43 26.53 10.16
C SER A 24 9.11 26.05 11.58
N ALA A 25 7.86 26.25 12.03
CA ALA A 25 7.40 25.72 13.30
C ALA A 25 6.98 24.26 13.12
N ALA A 26 7.86 23.33 13.48
CA ALA A 26 7.55 21.91 13.41
C ALA A 26 6.39 21.55 14.35
N LEU A 27 5.34 20.92 13.81
CA LEU A 27 4.16 20.49 14.53
C LEU A 27 4.47 19.22 15.37
N THR A 28 4.99 19.42 16.59
CA THR A 28 5.42 18.33 17.49
C THR A 28 4.37 17.91 18.52
N VAL A 29 3.13 17.61 18.10
CA VAL A 29 2.09 17.02 18.99
C VAL A 29 1.19 16.06 18.22
N LEU A 30 1.22 14.77 18.53
CA LEU A 30 0.24 13.80 17.99
C LEU A 30 -0.37 12.81 19.00
N ASP A 31 0.06 12.83 20.27
CA ASP A 31 -0.40 11.94 21.35
C ASP A 31 -1.17 12.71 22.45
N GLY A 32 -2.37 13.24 22.11
CA GLY A 32 -3.25 13.97 23.04
C GLY A 32 -4.66 13.37 23.19
N PRO A 33 -5.57 13.96 23.99
CA PRO A 33 -6.95 13.50 24.22
C PRO A 33 -7.96 13.97 23.14
N PHE A 34 -9.17 13.39 23.13
CA PHE A 34 -10.14 13.48 22.03
C PHE A 34 -10.54 14.90 21.58
N TRP A 35 -10.82 15.82 22.52
CA TRP A 35 -11.17 17.22 22.22
C TRP A 35 -10.00 18.05 21.68
N MET A 36 -8.78 17.52 21.71
CA MET A 36 -7.60 18.15 21.11
C MET A 36 -7.42 17.76 19.64
N TYR A 37 -8.25 16.84 19.10
CA TYR A 37 -8.08 16.31 17.75
C TYR A 37 -8.65 17.23 16.66
N ASP A 38 -9.75 17.94 16.88
CA ASP A 38 -10.35 18.76 15.81
C ASP A 38 -9.45 19.94 15.43
N LEU A 39 -8.87 20.64 16.41
CA LEU A 39 -7.88 21.69 16.16
C LEU A 39 -6.62 21.15 15.46
N LEU A 40 -6.18 19.94 15.84
CA LEU A 40 -5.02 19.29 15.22
C LEU A 40 -5.31 18.81 13.79
N HIS A 41 -6.54 18.36 13.50
CA HIS A 41 -6.96 18.02 12.15
C HIS A 41 -7.03 19.27 11.26
N GLU A 42 -7.57 20.38 11.76
CA GLU A 42 -7.55 21.68 11.08
C GLU A 42 -6.12 22.17 10.77
N GLU A 43 -5.19 22.03 11.71
CA GLU A 43 -3.77 22.36 11.51
C GLU A 43 -3.11 21.46 10.46
N ILE A 44 -3.39 20.15 10.48
CA ILE A 44 -2.90 19.19 9.47
C ILE A 44 -3.49 19.52 8.08
N ILE A 45 -4.79 19.80 7.98
CA ILE A 45 -5.46 20.15 6.72
C ILE A 45 -4.82 21.41 6.13
N ARG A 46 -4.68 22.48 6.91
CA ARG A 46 -4.04 23.73 6.45
C ARG A 46 -2.58 23.52 6.04
N ALA A 47 -1.84 22.64 6.72
CA ALA A 47 -0.49 22.28 6.32
C ALA A 47 -0.46 21.52 4.98
N VAL A 48 -1.41 20.60 4.75
CA VAL A 48 -1.57 19.88 3.46
C VAL A 48 -1.95 20.84 2.33
N GLU A 49 -2.88 21.77 2.55
CA GLU A 49 -3.34 22.76 1.55
C GLU A 49 -2.29 23.81 1.19
N SER A 50 -1.27 24.03 2.04
CA SER A 50 -0.27 25.10 1.87
C SER A 50 1.14 24.62 1.52
N ALA A 51 1.47 23.37 1.80
CA ALA A 51 2.78 22.81 1.47
C ALA A 51 2.81 22.18 0.06
N PRO A 52 3.93 22.25 -0.66
CA PRO A 52 4.07 21.63 -1.97
C PRO A 52 4.11 20.09 -1.86
N TYR A 53 3.74 19.42 -2.95
CA TYR A 53 3.97 17.97 -3.07
C TYR A 53 5.45 17.63 -2.99
N LEU A 54 5.75 16.49 -2.36
CA LEU A 54 7.10 15.96 -2.21
C LEU A 54 7.63 15.46 -3.57
N GLU A 55 8.64 16.14 -4.11
CA GLU A 55 9.23 15.79 -5.41
C GLU A 55 9.80 14.37 -5.44
N GLY A 56 9.65 13.70 -6.59
CA GLY A 56 10.19 12.35 -6.83
C GLY A 56 9.37 11.20 -6.25
N SER A 57 8.29 11.50 -5.52
CA SER A 57 7.22 10.55 -5.20
C SER A 57 6.34 10.29 -6.42
N ASP A 58 5.90 9.04 -6.59
CA ASP A 58 4.86 8.66 -7.55
C ASP A 58 3.44 8.83 -6.95
N ASP A 59 3.35 8.86 -5.62
CA ASP A 59 2.15 9.19 -4.81
C ASP A 59 2.03 10.71 -4.57
N LYS A 60 0.79 11.20 -4.37
CA LYS A 60 0.51 12.55 -3.86
C LYS A 60 0.85 12.64 -2.37
N LEU A 61 2.11 12.88 -2.08
CA LEU A 61 2.65 13.06 -0.72
C LEU A 61 2.89 14.55 -0.44
N VAL A 62 2.53 15.03 0.75
CA VAL A 62 2.84 16.38 1.24
C VAL A 62 3.59 16.28 2.56
N GLN A 63 4.77 16.89 2.66
CA GLN A 63 5.55 16.92 3.91
C GLN A 63 5.10 18.09 4.78
N ILE A 64 4.55 17.81 5.97
CA ILE A 64 3.98 18.82 6.87
C ILE A 64 4.89 19.16 8.07
N SER A 65 5.93 18.37 8.32
CA SER A 65 6.97 18.64 9.32
C SER A 65 8.29 17.93 8.95
N GLU A 66 9.35 18.12 9.75
CA GLU A 66 10.64 17.41 9.56
C GLU A 66 10.51 15.87 9.63
N ASP A 67 9.48 15.35 10.30
CA ASP A 67 9.29 13.93 10.62
C ASP A 67 7.97 13.34 10.10
N THR A 68 7.12 14.13 9.42
CA THR A 68 5.75 13.73 9.05
C THR A 68 5.45 14.03 7.59
N VAL A 69 4.87 13.04 6.92
CA VAL A 69 4.32 13.14 5.58
C VAL A 69 2.84 12.73 5.60
N VAL A 70 2.05 13.34 4.71
CA VAL A 70 0.64 13.01 4.49
C VAL A 70 0.49 12.47 3.08
N LYS A 71 -0.10 11.27 2.92
CA LYS A 71 -0.57 10.74 1.65
C LYS A 71 -2.02 11.15 1.42
N LEU A 72 -2.31 11.68 0.25
CA LEU A 72 -3.68 11.99 -0.17
C LEU A 72 -4.28 10.76 -0.88
N GLY A 73 -5.31 10.19 -0.28
CA GLY A 73 -6.06 9.06 -0.82
C GLY A 73 -7.30 9.52 -1.60
N TYR A 74 -7.55 8.85 -2.73
CA TYR A 74 -8.66 9.18 -3.64
C TYR A 74 -10.03 9.06 -2.96
N ASP A 75 -10.26 7.94 -2.27
CA ASP A 75 -11.47 7.68 -1.52
C ASP A 75 -11.16 7.20 -0.10
N TRP A 76 -12.12 7.38 0.81
CA TRP A 76 -11.96 7.07 2.22
C TRP A 76 -11.85 5.57 2.50
N ASP A 77 -12.50 4.72 1.71
CA ASP A 77 -12.56 3.29 2.02
C ASP A 77 -11.22 2.62 1.67
N SER A 78 -10.60 3.02 0.55
CA SER A 78 -9.21 2.67 0.23
C SER A 78 -8.21 3.29 1.22
N THR A 79 -8.38 4.57 1.60
CA THR A 79 -7.56 5.26 2.61
C THR A 79 -7.58 4.53 3.97
N ALA A 80 -8.77 4.18 4.45
CA ALA A 80 -8.97 3.48 5.71
C ALA A 80 -8.40 2.06 5.66
N SER A 81 -8.56 1.38 4.52
CA SER A 81 -7.94 0.06 4.28
C SER A 81 -6.41 0.12 4.31
N GLU A 82 -5.79 1.08 3.63
CA GLU A 82 -4.32 1.27 3.67
C GLU A 82 -3.83 1.54 5.10
N ALA A 83 -4.53 2.40 5.85
CA ALA A 83 -4.20 2.68 7.25
C ALA A 83 -4.33 1.44 8.16
N LEU A 84 -5.39 0.64 7.97
CA LEU A 84 -5.58 -0.63 8.69
C LEU A 84 -4.49 -1.66 8.33
N ALA A 85 -4.08 -1.73 7.07
CA ALA A 85 -3.00 -2.58 6.62
C ALA A 85 -1.66 -2.20 7.26
N MET A 86 -1.29 -0.91 7.23
CA MET A 86 -0.08 -0.41 7.89
C MET A 86 -0.08 -0.75 9.38
N GLU A 87 -1.21 -0.56 10.07
CA GLU A 87 -1.34 -0.88 11.49
C GLU A 87 -1.23 -2.39 11.76
N LEU A 88 -1.88 -3.23 10.94
CA LEU A 88 -1.81 -4.69 11.02
C LEU A 88 -0.38 -5.19 10.86
N VAL A 89 0.32 -4.74 9.82
CA VAL A 89 1.72 -5.10 9.54
C VAL A 89 2.62 -4.66 10.70
N ARG A 90 2.46 -3.43 11.19
CA ARG A 90 3.26 -2.87 12.29
C ARG A 90 3.05 -3.61 13.61
N LYS A 91 1.84 -4.14 13.87
CA LYS A 91 1.49 -4.93 15.06
C LYS A 91 1.89 -6.40 14.96
N LYS A 92 1.85 -7.01 13.77
CA LYS A 92 2.01 -8.46 13.59
C LYS A 92 3.38 -8.89 13.04
N THR A 93 4.20 -7.96 12.57
CA THR A 93 5.50 -8.27 11.92
C THR A 93 6.64 -7.40 12.46
N ARG A 94 7.86 -7.66 11.98
CA ARG A 94 9.05 -6.81 12.14
C ARG A 94 9.46 -6.16 10.81
N ILE A 95 8.53 -6.03 9.88
CA ILE A 95 8.74 -5.30 8.62
C ILE A 95 8.92 -3.82 8.96
N ALA A 96 9.93 -3.17 8.38
CA ALA A 96 10.09 -1.74 8.50
C ALA A 96 9.01 -1.07 7.64
N VAL A 97 8.00 -0.53 8.29
CA VAL A 97 6.88 0.22 7.69
C VAL A 97 6.77 1.56 8.42
N PRO A 98 6.55 2.68 7.72
CA PRO A 98 6.28 3.96 8.37
C PRO A 98 5.16 3.80 9.40
N ARG A 99 5.29 4.42 10.57
CA ARG A 99 4.19 4.43 11.54
C ARG A 99 3.07 5.29 10.99
N MET A 100 1.93 4.68 10.68
CA MET A 100 0.69 5.40 10.50
C MET A 100 0.37 6.12 11.82
N ARG A 101 0.30 7.45 11.77
CA ARG A 101 -0.01 8.34 12.89
C ARG A 101 -1.52 8.50 13.00
N ARG A 102 -2.19 8.84 11.89
CA ARG A 102 -3.65 9.07 11.80
C ARG A 102 -4.16 8.79 10.38
N ALA A 103 -5.43 8.42 10.27
CA ALA A 103 -6.21 8.52 9.04
C ALA A 103 -7.33 9.55 9.26
N ILE A 104 -7.51 10.50 8.34
CA ILE A 104 -8.46 11.62 8.47
C ILE A 104 -9.35 11.64 7.22
N ARG A 105 -10.68 11.68 7.41
CA ARG A 105 -11.65 11.88 6.33
C ARG A 105 -11.82 13.38 6.11
N HIS A 106 -11.34 13.90 4.99
CA HIS A 106 -11.39 15.32 4.66
C HIS A 106 -11.51 15.49 3.14
N HIS A 107 -12.43 16.33 2.68
CA HIS A 107 -12.67 16.56 1.24
C HIS A 107 -11.64 17.52 0.66
N HIS A 108 -10.66 16.97 -0.07
CA HIS A 108 -9.67 17.71 -0.85
C HIS A 108 -9.99 17.58 -2.35
N PRO A 109 -9.54 18.48 -3.24
CA PRO A 109 -9.73 18.34 -4.69
C PRO A 109 -9.18 17.04 -5.30
N GLU A 110 -8.26 16.37 -4.60
CA GLU A 110 -7.57 15.15 -5.05
C GLU A 110 -8.20 13.85 -4.53
N GLY A 111 -9.16 13.94 -3.59
CA GLY A 111 -9.76 12.80 -2.90
C GLY A 111 -10.28 13.16 -1.50
N ASN A 112 -10.94 12.21 -0.83
CA ASN A 112 -11.58 12.46 0.48
C ASN A 112 -10.94 11.77 1.70
N GLY A 113 -9.71 11.30 1.58
CA GLY A 113 -8.94 10.68 2.67
C GLY A 113 -7.49 11.16 2.75
N LEU A 114 -6.96 11.23 3.98
CA LEU A 114 -5.57 11.58 4.28
C LEU A 114 -4.96 10.52 5.21
N ILE A 115 -3.75 10.04 4.91
CA ILE A 115 -2.95 9.18 5.80
C ILE A 115 -1.74 9.97 6.28
N VAL A 116 -1.73 10.31 7.58
CA VAL A 116 -0.61 10.98 8.25
C VAL A 116 0.33 9.90 8.78
N MET A 117 1.61 9.96 8.42
CA MET A 117 2.60 8.93 8.79
C MET A 117 4.00 9.50 9.02
N ASP A 118 4.86 8.74 9.71
CA ASP A 118 6.29 9.07 9.83
C ASP A 118 6.91 9.21 8.42
N LEU A 119 7.65 10.30 8.18
CA LEU A 119 8.58 10.40 7.05
C LEU A 119 9.75 9.42 7.29
N VAL A 120 10.25 8.76 6.25
CA VAL A 120 11.48 7.94 6.33
C VAL A 120 12.68 8.80 5.91
N PRO A 121 13.41 9.43 6.86
CA PRO A 121 14.43 10.43 6.54
C PRO A 121 15.64 9.78 5.84
N ASN A 122 16.30 10.56 4.98
CA ASN A 122 17.54 10.15 4.30
C ASN A 122 17.43 8.80 3.56
N SER A 123 16.25 8.50 3.02
CA SER A 123 15.98 7.28 2.25
C SER A 123 15.85 7.56 0.75
N LYS A 124 16.04 6.53 -0.06
CA LYS A 124 15.87 6.58 -1.52
C LYS A 124 15.03 5.40 -1.98
N GLN A 125 14.11 5.62 -2.91
CA GLN A 125 13.42 4.54 -3.60
C GLN A 125 14.44 3.54 -4.18
N LEU A 126 14.18 2.25 -4.03
CA LEU A 126 15.09 1.18 -4.42
C LEU A 126 15.38 1.23 -5.93
N ARG A 127 14.45 1.69 -6.77
CA ARG A 127 14.70 1.92 -8.21
C ARG A 127 15.90 2.84 -8.48
N VAL A 128 16.12 3.84 -7.63
CA VAL A 128 17.22 4.81 -7.73
C VAL A 128 18.51 4.23 -7.14
N ALA A 129 18.41 3.54 -6.00
CA ALA A 129 19.58 2.96 -5.33
C ALA A 129 20.15 1.73 -6.04
N TRP A 130 19.30 0.87 -6.60
CA TRP A 130 19.65 -0.47 -7.11
C TRP A 130 20.79 -0.54 -8.13
N PRO A 131 20.91 0.36 -9.13
CA PRO A 131 22.05 0.36 -10.04
C PRO A 131 23.39 0.46 -9.29
N SER A 132 23.44 1.28 -8.23
CA SER A 132 24.64 1.53 -7.42
C SER A 132 24.95 0.44 -6.38
N LEU A 133 23.99 -0.45 -6.07
CA LEU A 133 24.20 -1.51 -5.08
C LEU A 133 25.18 -2.57 -5.57
N SER A 134 26.14 -2.93 -4.71
CA SER A 134 27.03 -4.08 -4.90
C SER A 134 26.25 -5.40 -4.93
N VAL A 135 26.88 -6.49 -5.42
CA VAL A 135 26.27 -7.83 -5.44
C VAL A 135 25.79 -8.26 -4.05
N LEU A 136 26.58 -8.00 -3.01
CA LEU A 136 26.21 -8.28 -1.62
C LEU A 136 25.06 -7.36 -1.13
N GLY A 137 25.02 -6.10 -1.55
CA GLY A 137 23.92 -5.19 -1.24
C GLY A 137 22.59 -5.66 -1.85
N LYS A 138 22.62 -6.06 -3.13
CA LYS A 138 21.47 -6.66 -3.83
C LYS A 138 21.03 -7.95 -3.15
N LEU A 139 21.96 -8.85 -2.79
CA LEU A 139 21.66 -10.08 -2.05
C LEU A 139 21.00 -9.80 -0.68
N LYS A 140 21.50 -8.82 0.08
CA LYS A 140 20.86 -8.40 1.35
C LYS A 140 19.41 -7.98 1.13
N VAL A 141 19.12 -7.17 0.11
CA VAL A 141 17.74 -6.77 -0.23
C VAL A 141 16.88 -7.99 -0.58
N VAL A 142 17.37 -8.92 -1.41
CA VAL A 142 16.63 -10.15 -1.77
C VAL A 142 16.28 -10.98 -0.52
N LEU A 143 17.25 -11.17 0.39
CA LEU A 143 17.04 -11.94 1.62
C LEU A 143 16.11 -11.23 2.60
N THR A 144 16.22 -9.90 2.75
CA THR A 144 15.29 -9.10 3.58
C THR A 144 13.87 -9.19 3.03
N MET A 145 13.68 -9.04 1.72
CA MET A 145 12.37 -9.21 1.07
C MET A 145 11.80 -10.62 1.29
N ARG A 146 12.61 -11.67 1.15
CA ARG A 146 12.17 -13.04 1.47
C ARG A 146 11.69 -13.17 2.92
N LEU A 147 12.43 -12.61 3.88
CA LEU A 147 12.06 -12.61 5.29
C LEU A 147 10.81 -11.78 5.58
N TYR A 148 10.57 -10.70 4.85
CA TYR A 148 9.35 -9.89 4.95
C TYR A 148 8.13 -10.64 4.41
N LEU A 149 8.23 -11.23 3.22
CA LEU A 149 7.17 -12.04 2.64
C LEU A 149 6.82 -13.26 3.52
N CYS A 150 7.82 -13.93 4.10
CA CYS A 150 7.60 -14.99 5.10
C CYS A 150 6.88 -14.50 6.38
N GLN A 151 6.94 -13.20 6.72
CA GLN A 151 6.18 -12.64 7.84
C GLN A 151 4.75 -12.27 7.44
N LEU A 152 4.54 -11.64 6.28
CA LEU A 152 3.19 -11.32 5.77
C LEU A 152 2.30 -12.57 5.69
N ARG A 153 2.86 -13.68 5.20
CA ARG A 153 2.21 -15.00 5.15
C ARG A 153 1.78 -15.59 6.49
N ARG A 154 2.34 -15.11 7.61
CA ARG A 154 1.98 -15.52 8.97
C ARG A 154 0.97 -14.58 9.62
N VAL A 155 0.63 -13.47 8.97
CA VAL A 155 -0.45 -12.58 9.39
C VAL A 155 -1.77 -13.29 9.08
N GLN A 156 -2.37 -13.86 10.13
CA GLN A 156 -3.70 -14.44 10.08
C GLN A 156 -4.77 -13.33 10.13
N HIS A 157 -5.94 -13.58 9.54
CA HIS A 157 -7.13 -12.76 9.80
C HIS A 157 -7.39 -12.69 11.32
N SER A 158 -7.69 -11.50 11.83
CA SER A 158 -8.17 -11.31 13.22
C SER A 158 -9.63 -11.72 13.41
N SER A 159 -10.36 -11.91 12.31
CA SER A 159 -11.80 -12.12 12.27
C SER A 159 -12.09 -13.46 11.57
N SER A 160 -13.12 -14.18 12.00
CA SER A 160 -13.47 -15.53 11.51
C SER A 160 -13.92 -15.63 10.04
N ASN A 161 -13.83 -14.54 9.27
CA ASN A 161 -14.22 -14.49 7.87
C ASN A 161 -12.98 -14.45 6.99
N ASN A 162 -12.68 -15.57 6.32
CA ASN A 162 -11.71 -15.65 5.22
C ASN A 162 -12.28 -14.97 3.96
N THR A 163 -12.50 -13.66 4.06
CA THR A 163 -13.01 -12.82 2.97
C THR A 163 -11.82 -12.27 2.18
N PRO A 164 -11.72 -12.55 0.86
CA PRO A 164 -10.65 -12.00 0.04
C PRO A 164 -10.76 -10.48 -0.10
N GLY A 165 -9.61 -9.83 -0.27
CA GLY A 165 -9.52 -8.40 -0.55
C GLY A 165 -8.95 -7.55 0.58
N PRO A 166 -9.06 -6.21 0.47
CA PRO A 166 -8.45 -5.27 1.40
C PRO A 166 -9.08 -5.33 2.81
N PRO A 167 -8.31 -5.03 3.89
CA PRO A 167 -8.84 -5.04 5.25
C PRO A 167 -9.85 -3.91 5.47
N GLY A 168 -11.07 -4.25 5.88
CA GLY A 168 -12.11 -3.27 6.15
C GLY A 168 -13.26 -3.81 7.00
N PRO A 169 -14.22 -2.96 7.40
CA PRO A 169 -15.43 -3.38 8.13
C PRO A 169 -16.39 -4.21 7.25
N THR A 170 -16.29 -4.05 5.93
CA THR A 170 -17.06 -4.74 4.91
C THR A 170 -16.14 -5.18 3.78
N PRO A 171 -16.52 -6.17 2.95
CA PRO A 171 -15.79 -6.51 1.73
C PRO A 171 -15.62 -5.27 0.81
N LEU A 172 -14.38 -4.98 0.39
CA LEU A 172 -14.05 -3.85 -0.49
C LEU A 172 -13.59 -4.34 -1.88
N PRO A 173 -13.69 -3.51 -2.94
CA PRO A 173 -13.11 -3.82 -4.25
C PRO A 173 -11.61 -4.12 -4.14
N CYS A 174 -11.16 -5.13 -4.87
CA CYS A 174 -9.78 -5.58 -4.88
C CYS A 174 -9.00 -4.90 -6.00
N ASN A 175 -7.86 -4.30 -5.66
CA ASN A 175 -6.88 -3.78 -6.62
C ASN A 175 -5.75 -4.78 -6.82
N GLY A 176 -5.21 -4.86 -8.04
CA GLY A 176 -4.07 -5.70 -8.37
C GLY A 176 -4.00 -6.04 -9.86
N LEU A 177 -2.78 -6.13 -10.40
CA LEU A 177 -2.54 -6.43 -11.82
C LEU A 177 -3.05 -7.83 -12.25
N GLN A 178 -3.38 -8.69 -11.29
CA GLN A 178 -4.02 -9.99 -11.50
C GLN A 178 -5.52 -9.87 -11.85
N PHE A 179 -6.15 -8.72 -11.57
CA PHE A 179 -7.52 -8.38 -11.97
C PHE A 179 -7.57 -7.48 -13.22
N GLY A 180 -6.42 -6.96 -13.65
CA GLY A 180 -6.29 -6.01 -14.76
C GLY A 180 -5.88 -4.62 -14.26
N TYR A 181 -6.40 -3.57 -14.90
CA TYR A 181 -6.18 -2.18 -14.48
C TYR A 181 -7.28 -1.64 -13.55
N ASP A 182 -8.47 -2.23 -13.58
CA ASP A 182 -9.63 -1.78 -12.83
C ASP A 182 -9.86 -2.60 -11.54
N ALA A 183 -10.36 -1.93 -10.50
CA ALA A 183 -10.72 -2.58 -9.24
C ALA A 183 -11.89 -3.57 -9.46
N THR A 184 -11.79 -4.77 -8.90
CA THR A 184 -12.75 -5.86 -9.14
C THR A 184 -13.30 -6.43 -7.83
N GLY A 185 -14.57 -6.86 -7.85
CA GLY A 185 -15.26 -7.37 -6.66
C GLY A 185 -16.31 -6.38 -6.15
N PRO A 186 -16.52 -6.25 -4.82
CA PRO A 186 -15.89 -7.00 -3.75
C PRO A 186 -16.20 -8.52 -3.79
N PHE A 187 -15.32 -9.34 -3.21
CA PHE A 187 -15.53 -10.78 -3.09
C PHE A 187 -15.93 -11.17 -1.67
N PRO A 188 -17.20 -11.48 -1.36
CA PRO A 188 -17.62 -11.81 0.01
C PRO A 188 -17.01 -13.12 0.53
N THR A 189 -16.59 -14.04 -0.36
CA THR A 189 -16.03 -15.36 -0.02
C THR A 189 -14.91 -15.75 -0.99
N ILE A 190 -14.06 -16.70 -0.57
CA ILE A 190 -13.07 -17.36 -1.44
C ILE A 190 -13.73 -17.93 -2.72
N SER A 191 -14.90 -18.56 -2.58
CA SER A 191 -15.62 -19.16 -3.72
C SER A 191 -16.10 -18.10 -4.73
N ALA A 192 -16.40 -16.87 -4.28
CA ALA A 192 -16.71 -15.77 -5.21
C ALA A 192 -15.47 -15.33 -6.02
N LEU A 193 -14.29 -15.29 -5.39
CA LEU A 193 -13.01 -15.00 -6.06
C LEU A 193 -12.65 -16.12 -7.07
N GLU A 194 -12.76 -17.38 -6.66
CA GLU A 194 -12.56 -18.54 -7.54
C GLU A 194 -13.52 -18.51 -8.73
N THR A 195 -14.80 -18.21 -8.48
CA THR A 195 -15.83 -18.09 -9.53
C THR A 195 -15.52 -16.98 -10.53
N TYR A 196 -14.92 -15.87 -10.07
CA TYR A 196 -14.44 -14.81 -10.96
C TYR A 196 -13.32 -15.30 -11.89
N PHE A 197 -12.24 -15.88 -11.34
CA PHE A 197 -11.16 -16.41 -12.19
C PHE A 197 -11.60 -17.55 -13.12
N ARG A 198 -12.63 -18.32 -12.73
CA ARG A 198 -13.29 -19.31 -13.59
C ARG A 198 -14.08 -18.65 -14.74
N LYS A 199 -14.68 -17.48 -14.53
CA LYS A 199 -15.32 -16.69 -15.61
C LYS A 199 -14.28 -16.11 -16.57
N GLU A 200 -13.17 -15.55 -16.06
CA GLU A 200 -12.06 -15.06 -16.89
C GLU A 200 -11.46 -16.17 -17.76
N HIS A 201 -11.30 -17.37 -17.20
CA HIS A 201 -10.93 -18.56 -17.96
C HIS A 201 -11.94 -18.87 -19.06
N ASN A 202 -13.23 -19.04 -18.75
CA ASN A 202 -14.27 -19.32 -19.74
C ASN A 202 -14.32 -18.25 -20.85
N ALA A 203 -14.07 -16.98 -20.53
CA ALA A 203 -14.00 -15.88 -21.51
C ALA A 203 -12.73 -15.94 -22.39
N ALA A 204 -11.62 -16.49 -21.90
CA ALA A 204 -10.46 -16.82 -22.72
C ALA A 204 -10.74 -18.03 -23.65
N GLU A 205 -11.42 -19.06 -23.14
CA GLU A 205 -11.79 -20.24 -23.94
C GLU A 205 -12.78 -19.87 -25.07
N ASP A 206 -13.73 -18.96 -24.82
CA ASP A 206 -14.62 -18.40 -25.85
C ASP A 206 -13.84 -17.62 -26.93
N ARG A 207 -12.92 -16.73 -26.53
CA ARG A 207 -12.03 -16.01 -27.45
C ARG A 207 -11.17 -16.97 -28.30
N ALA A 208 -10.62 -18.01 -27.68
CA ALA A 208 -9.83 -19.03 -28.36
C ALA A 208 -10.68 -19.84 -29.35
N SER A 209 -11.92 -20.21 -28.98
CA SER A 209 -12.87 -20.94 -29.85
C SER A 209 -13.23 -20.17 -31.13
N ARG A 210 -13.18 -18.83 -31.04
CA ARG A 210 -13.42 -17.90 -32.17
C ARG A 210 -12.14 -17.60 -32.96
N GLY A 211 -10.99 -18.16 -32.58
CA GLY A 211 -9.70 -17.96 -33.24
C GLY A 211 -8.91 -16.70 -32.84
N TRP A 212 -9.25 -16.04 -31.72
CA TRP A 212 -8.63 -14.76 -31.32
C TRP A 212 -7.35 -14.94 -30.50
N THR A 213 -7.19 -16.09 -29.84
CA THR A 213 -6.06 -16.41 -28.95
C THR A 213 -5.61 -17.87 -29.12
N PRO A 214 -4.35 -18.22 -28.79
CA PRO A 214 -3.88 -19.61 -28.84
C PRO A 214 -4.68 -20.55 -27.92
N PRO A 215 -4.78 -21.85 -28.26
CA PRO A 215 -5.75 -22.74 -27.64
C PRO A 215 -5.55 -23.05 -26.15
N ASN A 216 -6.73 -23.27 -25.57
CA ASN A 216 -7.17 -23.56 -24.21
C ASN A 216 -6.17 -24.21 -23.25
N CYS A 217 -6.05 -23.60 -22.07
CA CYS A 217 -5.42 -24.20 -20.89
C CYS A 217 -6.49 -24.82 -19.98
N LYS A 218 -6.10 -25.74 -19.09
CA LYS A 218 -7.03 -26.18 -18.04
C LYS A 218 -7.31 -25.03 -17.08
N PRO A 219 -8.53 -24.92 -16.51
CA PRO A 219 -8.78 -24.00 -15.40
C PRO A 219 -7.84 -24.35 -14.22
N LEU A 220 -7.54 -23.35 -13.38
CA LEU A 220 -6.83 -23.60 -12.12
C LEU A 220 -7.62 -24.59 -11.25
N ASP A 221 -6.88 -25.45 -10.55
CA ASP A 221 -7.46 -26.29 -9.51
C ASP A 221 -7.94 -25.45 -8.32
N ALA A 222 -9.00 -25.89 -7.64
CA ALA A 222 -9.56 -25.18 -6.49
C ALA A 222 -8.55 -24.99 -5.33
N SER A 223 -7.52 -25.85 -5.23
CA SER A 223 -6.40 -25.68 -4.30
C SER A 223 -5.63 -24.37 -4.49
N ALA A 224 -5.63 -23.78 -5.69
CA ALA A 224 -5.04 -22.47 -5.97
C ALA A 224 -5.73 -21.32 -5.20
N PHE A 225 -6.91 -21.56 -4.62
CA PHE A 225 -7.69 -20.62 -3.81
C PHE A 225 -7.89 -21.10 -2.36
N ALA A 226 -7.38 -22.27 -1.97
CA ALA A 226 -7.71 -22.93 -0.70
C ALA A 226 -7.25 -22.19 0.57
N SER A 227 -6.37 -21.19 0.46
CA SER A 227 -6.01 -20.31 1.57
C SER A 227 -5.82 -18.87 1.09
N LEU A 228 -6.01 -17.93 2.01
CA LEU A 228 -5.65 -16.53 1.85
C LEU A 228 -4.48 -16.24 2.78
N ILE A 229 -3.50 -15.48 2.29
CA ILE A 229 -2.44 -14.86 3.08
C ILE A 229 -2.60 -13.34 2.98
N PHE A 230 -2.10 -12.62 3.98
CA PHE A 230 -1.93 -11.19 3.80
C PHE A 230 -0.82 -10.94 2.78
N THR A 231 -1.10 -10.17 1.73
CA THR A 231 -0.15 -9.72 0.72
C THR A 231 -0.13 -8.20 0.66
N HIS A 232 0.96 -7.64 0.16
CA HIS A 232 1.06 -6.22 -0.18
C HIS A 232 0.51 -5.94 -1.59
N ASN A 233 0.65 -6.90 -2.50
CA ASN A 233 0.10 -6.90 -3.86
C ASN A 233 0.65 -5.86 -4.85
N ASP A 234 1.51 -4.93 -4.40
CA ASP A 234 2.29 -4.02 -5.25
C ASP A 234 3.74 -3.82 -4.74
N LEU A 235 4.43 -4.92 -4.44
CA LEU A 235 5.83 -4.91 -4.03
C LEU A 235 6.78 -4.70 -5.22
N ASN A 236 6.90 -3.44 -5.62
CA ASN A 236 7.77 -2.97 -6.70
C ASN A 236 8.96 -2.13 -6.17
N MET A 237 9.89 -1.74 -7.05
CA MET A 237 11.10 -0.99 -6.65
C MET A 237 10.87 0.48 -6.26
N ARG A 238 9.67 1.03 -6.46
CA ARG A 238 9.26 2.37 -5.99
C ARG A 238 8.76 2.31 -4.55
N ASN A 239 8.05 1.24 -4.21
CA ASN A 239 7.40 1.01 -2.92
C ASN A 239 8.36 0.41 -1.85
N LEU A 240 9.67 0.44 -2.16
CA LEU A 240 10.75 0.05 -1.27
C LEU A 240 11.71 1.22 -1.10
N LEU A 241 11.91 1.71 0.13
CA LEU A 241 12.87 2.77 0.43
C LEU A 241 14.08 2.18 1.16
N LEU A 242 15.29 2.46 0.68
CA LEU A 242 16.53 2.08 1.34
C LEU A 242 17.11 3.31 2.04
N ASP A 243 17.30 3.25 3.35
CA ASP A 243 17.92 4.33 4.12
C ASP A 243 19.45 4.20 4.25
N ASN A 244 20.08 5.25 4.79
CA ASN A 244 21.52 5.29 5.04
C ASN A 244 22.03 4.27 6.08
N HIS A 245 21.14 3.63 6.84
CA HIS A 245 21.46 2.53 7.76
C HIS A 245 21.28 1.15 7.12
N HIS A 246 20.97 1.10 5.82
CA HIS A 246 20.64 -0.09 5.05
C HIS A 246 19.36 -0.82 5.52
N MET A 247 18.47 -0.14 6.23
CA MET A 247 17.13 -0.65 6.48
C MET A 247 16.29 -0.49 5.22
N LEU A 248 15.56 -1.56 4.87
CA LEU A 248 14.66 -1.60 3.72
C LEU A 248 13.24 -1.37 4.23
N TRP A 249 12.71 -0.19 4.01
CA TRP A 249 11.35 0.19 4.38
C TRP A 249 10.37 -0.16 3.26
N VAL A 250 9.17 -0.57 3.64
CA VAL A 250 8.06 -0.93 2.75
C VAL A 250 6.94 0.09 2.92
N VAL A 251 6.56 0.75 1.82
CA VAL A 251 5.59 1.86 1.78
C VAL A 251 4.50 1.57 0.74
N ASP A 252 3.45 2.40 0.72
CA ASP A 252 2.29 2.25 -0.18
C ASP A 252 1.55 0.91 -0.03
N TRP A 253 0.71 0.82 1.00
CA TRP A 253 -0.05 -0.38 1.31
C TRP A 253 -1.46 -0.37 0.69
N GLY A 254 -1.74 0.53 -0.26
CA GLY A 254 -3.07 0.78 -0.80
C GLY A 254 -3.72 -0.41 -1.52
N TRP A 255 -2.92 -1.36 -2.02
CA TRP A 255 -3.40 -2.57 -2.71
C TRP A 255 -3.34 -3.84 -1.84
N SER A 256 -2.88 -3.71 -0.59
CA SER A 256 -2.70 -4.84 0.32
C SER A 256 -4.03 -5.44 0.78
N GLY A 257 -4.00 -6.71 1.18
CA GLY A 257 -5.20 -7.45 1.54
C GLY A 257 -4.96 -8.94 1.69
N PHE A 258 -6.05 -9.69 1.87
CA PHE A 258 -6.00 -11.15 2.00
C PHE A 258 -6.30 -11.79 0.66
N TYR A 259 -5.29 -12.46 0.08
CA TYR A 259 -5.34 -13.01 -1.27
C TYR A 259 -4.68 -14.40 -1.35
N PRO A 260 -4.98 -15.22 -2.36
CA PRO A 260 -4.28 -16.48 -2.62
C PRO A 260 -2.74 -16.30 -2.70
N PRO A 261 -1.92 -17.26 -2.25
CA PRO A 261 -0.46 -17.07 -2.12
C PRO A 261 0.31 -16.69 -3.38
N TRP A 262 -0.24 -16.99 -4.55
CA TRP A 262 0.35 -16.65 -5.85
C TRP A 262 0.20 -15.17 -6.23
N PHE A 263 -0.72 -14.43 -5.61
CA PHE A 263 -0.94 -13.00 -5.88
C PHE A 263 0.34 -12.20 -5.70
N GLU A 264 1.03 -12.35 -4.56
CA GLU A 264 2.24 -11.58 -4.27
C GLU A 264 3.34 -11.82 -5.30
N TYR A 265 3.56 -13.07 -5.71
CA TYR A 265 4.53 -13.40 -6.75
C TYR A 265 4.18 -12.74 -8.09
N LEU A 266 2.92 -12.85 -8.53
CA LEU A 266 2.49 -12.24 -9.79
C LEU A 266 2.47 -10.72 -9.73
N GLY A 267 2.09 -10.10 -8.61
CA GLY A 267 2.10 -8.66 -8.41
C GLY A 267 3.52 -8.10 -8.57
N MET A 268 4.50 -8.71 -7.89
CA MET A 268 5.92 -8.37 -8.06
C MET A 268 6.39 -8.54 -9.52
N ARG A 269 5.99 -9.63 -10.20
CA ARG A 269 6.37 -9.92 -11.60
C ARG A 269 5.79 -8.89 -12.57
N TYR A 270 4.48 -8.63 -12.47
CA TYR A 270 3.74 -7.73 -13.35
C TYR A 270 4.13 -6.27 -13.14
N ALA A 271 4.31 -5.83 -11.89
CA ALA A 271 4.81 -4.49 -11.61
C ALA A 271 6.23 -4.31 -12.18
N ALA A 272 7.14 -5.28 -11.96
CA ALA A 272 8.49 -5.20 -12.52
C ALA A 272 8.54 -5.21 -14.06
N GLN A 273 7.56 -5.81 -14.74
CA GLN A 273 7.38 -5.76 -16.20
C GLN A 273 6.84 -4.39 -16.66
N LYS A 274 5.70 -3.97 -16.10
CA LYS A 274 5.04 -2.65 -16.32
C LYS A 274 6.04 -1.51 -16.15
N ASP A 275 6.82 -1.56 -15.07
CA ASP A 275 7.77 -0.53 -14.66
C ASP A 275 9.15 -0.68 -15.33
N LYS A 276 9.30 -1.63 -16.25
CA LYS A 276 10.54 -1.93 -17.00
C LYS A 276 11.77 -2.02 -16.08
N ASN A 277 11.59 -2.64 -14.90
CA ASN A 277 12.63 -2.73 -13.89
C ASN A 277 13.85 -3.51 -14.43
N PRO A 278 15.08 -3.21 -13.95
CA PRO A 278 16.29 -3.88 -14.42
C PRO A 278 16.18 -5.40 -14.37
N GLU A 279 16.71 -6.09 -15.38
CA GLU A 279 16.66 -7.55 -15.50
C GLU A 279 17.23 -8.26 -14.24
N SER A 280 18.22 -7.63 -13.58
CA SER A 280 18.78 -8.08 -12.31
C SER A 280 17.78 -8.10 -11.14
N TRP A 281 16.81 -7.19 -11.12
CA TRP A 281 15.69 -7.24 -10.16
C TRP A 281 14.69 -8.34 -10.55
N GLN A 282 14.27 -8.36 -11.82
CA GLN A 282 13.29 -9.33 -12.33
C GLN A 282 13.74 -10.80 -12.08
N LYS A 283 15.01 -11.10 -12.35
CA LYS A 283 15.62 -12.42 -12.09
C LYS A 283 15.67 -12.79 -10.61
N CYS A 284 15.57 -11.82 -9.70
CA CYS A 284 15.62 -12.05 -8.26
C CYS A 284 14.26 -12.29 -7.59
N ILE A 285 13.14 -11.90 -8.22
CA ILE A 285 11.79 -12.02 -7.62
C ILE A 285 11.50 -13.45 -7.16
N ARG A 286 11.87 -14.45 -7.96
CA ARG A 286 11.75 -15.90 -7.67
C ARG A 286 12.52 -16.40 -6.44
N TYR A 287 13.43 -15.59 -5.89
CA TYR A 287 14.13 -15.89 -4.63
C TYR A 287 13.51 -15.15 -3.44
N MET A 288 12.75 -14.08 -3.69
CA MET A 288 12.01 -13.32 -2.67
C MET A 288 10.68 -14.01 -2.37
N ALA A 289 9.79 -14.07 -3.36
CA ALA A 289 8.50 -14.75 -3.30
C ALA A 289 8.64 -16.21 -3.78
N GLU A 290 7.74 -17.10 -3.33
CA GLU A 290 7.65 -18.43 -3.94
C GLU A 290 7.09 -18.32 -5.35
N PRO A 291 7.75 -18.92 -6.36
CA PRO A 291 7.26 -18.86 -7.72
C PRO A 291 5.97 -19.65 -7.91
N ALA A 292 4.98 -19.00 -8.51
CA ALA A 292 3.74 -19.64 -8.97
C ALA A 292 3.78 -19.84 -10.49
N PHE A 293 4.80 -20.53 -11.01
CA PHE A 293 5.06 -20.62 -12.45
C PHE A 293 3.87 -21.17 -13.27
N GLU A 294 3.16 -22.17 -12.75
CA GLU A 294 1.97 -22.72 -13.42
C GLU A 294 0.83 -21.69 -13.51
N VAL A 295 0.66 -20.87 -12.47
CA VAL A 295 -0.32 -19.77 -12.45
C VAL A 295 0.14 -18.60 -13.33
N GLU A 296 1.44 -18.29 -13.38
CA GLU A 296 2.00 -17.29 -14.30
C GLU A 296 1.72 -17.67 -15.76
N GLU A 297 1.97 -18.92 -16.14
CA GLU A 297 1.70 -19.42 -17.51
C GLU A 297 0.19 -19.53 -17.80
N TRP A 298 -0.63 -19.87 -16.81
CA TRP A 298 -2.10 -19.86 -16.96
C TRP A 298 -2.62 -18.43 -17.19
N MET A 299 -2.20 -17.46 -16.38
CA MET A 299 -2.58 -16.05 -16.52
C MET A 299 -2.22 -15.49 -17.90
N LYS A 300 -1.01 -15.76 -18.40
CA LYS A 300 -0.62 -15.38 -19.77
C LYS A 300 -1.57 -15.95 -20.83
N ARG A 301 -1.94 -17.24 -20.70
CA ARG A 301 -2.84 -17.91 -21.65
C ARG A 301 -4.27 -17.38 -21.61
N ILE A 302 -4.75 -16.89 -20.46
CA ILE A 302 -6.05 -16.21 -20.38
C ILE A 302 -5.99 -14.71 -20.74
N GLY A 303 -4.81 -14.18 -21.08
CA GLY A 303 -4.60 -12.84 -21.62
C GLY A 303 -4.04 -11.80 -20.64
N TYR A 304 -3.60 -12.22 -19.45
CA TYR A 304 -2.99 -11.35 -18.44
C TYR A 304 -1.45 -11.47 -18.50
N ASP A 305 -0.87 -10.90 -19.56
CA ASP A 305 0.59 -10.79 -19.76
C ASP A 305 0.99 -9.31 -19.94
N PHE A 306 1.97 -8.87 -19.14
CA PHE A 306 2.51 -7.50 -19.18
C PHE A 306 3.88 -7.42 -19.90
N THR A 307 4.32 -8.49 -20.57
CA THR A 307 5.59 -8.52 -21.31
C THR A 307 5.56 -7.81 -22.65
N ASP A 308 4.38 -7.62 -23.28
CA ASP A 308 4.29 -7.06 -24.63
C ASP A 308 3.31 -5.87 -24.72
N PHE A 309 3.80 -4.66 -24.41
CA PHE A 309 3.16 -3.39 -24.81
C PHE A 309 3.34 -3.14 -26.33
N ARG A 310 2.95 -4.12 -27.15
CA ARG A 310 2.83 -4.04 -28.62
C ARG A 310 1.41 -4.29 -29.12
N LEU A 311 0.42 -4.07 -28.26
CA LEU A 311 -0.90 -3.65 -28.72
C LEU A 311 -0.90 -2.11 -28.79
N PRO A 312 -1.11 -1.51 -29.98
CA PRO A 312 -1.40 -0.08 -30.09
C PRO A 312 -2.76 0.25 -29.46
N PRO A 313 -3.05 1.53 -29.17
CA PRO A 313 -4.33 1.97 -28.57
C PRO A 313 -5.55 1.67 -29.44
#